data_AF-A0A8B9YZN5-F1
#
_entry.id   AF-A0A8B9YZN5-F1
#
_cell.length_a   1.000
_cell.length_b   1.000
_cell.length_c   1.000
_cell.angle_alpha   90.00
_cell.angle_beta   90.00
_cell.angle_gamma   90.00
#
_symmetry.space_group_name_H-M   'P 1'
#
loop_
_entity.id
_entity.type
_entity.pdbx_description
1 polymer ?
#
loop_
_entity_poly.entity_id
_entity_poly.type
_entity_poly.pdbx_seq_one_letter_code
_entity_poly.pdbx_strand_id
1 'polypeptide(L)'
;EIRMMGNPRADPSGEGRRMLKVHCISTEFTLRKNGGEKGVPFRIQIDTFGVGGKGDPPEHLHSASCLIKVFKPKGADRKQKTDREKVEKQPALEREKFQPAYESTVLAEVGLGTPGLPSPHSFKLLSPER
;
A
#
# COMPACT_ATOMS: atom_id res chain seq x y z
N GLU A 1 -6.88 -11.90 -7.08
CA GLU A 1 -5.62 -11.96 -7.85
C GLU A 1 -5.59 -10.79 -8.83
N ILE A 2 -4.73 -9.78 -8.60
CA ILE A 2 -4.54 -8.69 -9.56
C ILE A 2 -3.39 -9.12 -10.46
N ARG A 3 -3.71 -9.72 -11.61
CA ARG A 3 -2.71 -10.06 -12.61
C ARG A 3 -2.35 -8.80 -13.38
N MET A 4 -1.17 -8.24 -13.12
CA MET A 4 -0.64 -7.14 -13.92
C MET A 4 -0.41 -7.65 -15.35
N MET A 5 -1.31 -7.28 -16.25
CA MET A 5 -1.19 -7.56 -17.69
C MET A 5 -0.24 -6.52 -18.29
N GLY A 6 1.06 -6.80 -18.22
CA GLY A 6 2.09 -5.98 -18.83
C GLY A 6 3.20 -6.88 -19.37
N ASN A 7 3.49 -6.74 -20.66
CA ASN A 7 4.57 -7.46 -21.33
C ASN A 7 5.91 -7.10 -20.64
N PRO A 8 6.68 -8.06 -20.07
CA PRO A 8 7.90 -7.78 -19.32
C PRO A 8 9.09 -7.58 -20.26
N ARG A 9 8.92 -6.77 -21.31
CA ARG A 9 10.06 -6.16 -22.01
C ARG A 9 10.32 -4.80 -21.39
N ALA A 10 10.67 -4.79 -20.11
CA ALA A 10 11.30 -3.63 -19.53
C ALA A 10 12.81 -3.85 -19.72
N ASP A 11 13.47 -2.95 -20.44
CA ASP A 11 14.93 -2.88 -20.37
C ASP A 11 15.30 -2.67 -18.90
N PRO A 12 16.27 -3.41 -18.33
CA PRO A 12 16.70 -3.25 -16.95
C PRO A 12 17.27 -1.85 -16.65
N SER A 13 17.54 -1.07 -17.71
CA SER A 13 18.03 0.31 -17.64
C SER A 13 16.91 1.36 -17.72
N GLY A 14 15.65 0.97 -17.95
CA GLY A 14 14.53 1.88 -18.18
C GLY A 14 13.54 1.96 -17.02
N GLU A 15 12.99 3.15 -16.77
CA GLU A 15 11.91 3.33 -15.80
C GLU A 15 10.61 2.65 -16.31
N GLY A 16 10.20 1.58 -15.63
CA GLY A 16 8.99 0.84 -15.96
C GLY A 16 7.75 1.40 -15.26
N ARG A 17 6.99 2.30 -15.91
CA ARG A 17 5.68 2.72 -15.39
C ARG A 17 4.60 1.68 -15.71
N ARG A 18 3.77 1.34 -14.71
CA ARG A 18 2.59 0.47 -14.84
C ARG A 18 1.39 1.11 -14.14
N MET A 19 0.19 0.83 -14.63
CA MET A 19 -1.07 1.35 -14.07
C MET A 19 -1.90 0.21 -13.51
N LEU A 20 -2.36 0.35 -12.26
CA LEU A 20 -3.24 -0.60 -11.60
C LEU A 20 -4.61 0.06 -11.38
N LYS A 21 -5.68 -0.63 -11.77
CA LYS A 21 -7.05 -0.19 -11.53
C LYS A 21 -7.74 -1.15 -10.56
N VAL A 22 -8.21 -0.63 -9.44
CA VAL A 22 -8.92 -1.40 -8.41
C VAL A 22 -10.42 -1.15 -8.53
N HIS A 23 -11.18 -2.23 -8.69
CA HIS A 23 -12.62 -2.21 -8.99
C HIS A 23 -13.50 -2.55 -7.78
N CYS A 24 -12.99 -2.35 -6.56
CA CYS A 24 -13.73 -2.54 -5.33
C CYS A 24 -13.33 -1.46 -4.31
N ILE A 25 -14.24 -1.11 -3.41
CA ILE A 25 -13.99 -0.15 -2.33
C ILE A 25 -13.82 -0.87 -1.00
N SER A 26 -13.02 -0.30 -0.10
CA SER A 26 -12.69 -0.90 1.19
C SER A 26 -13.92 -1.17 2.08
N THR A 27 -15.01 -0.43 1.92
CA THR A 27 -16.26 -0.63 2.69
C THR A 27 -17.18 -1.71 2.10
N GLU A 28 -16.86 -2.31 0.94
CA GLU A 28 -17.61 -3.47 0.44
C GLU A 28 -17.31 -4.74 1.23
N PHE A 29 -16.20 -4.73 1.98
CA PHE A 29 -15.73 -5.86 2.77
C PHE A 29 -15.96 -5.64 4.28
N THR A 30 -16.83 -4.70 4.67
CA THR A 30 -17.26 -4.52 6.07
C THR A 30 -18.58 -5.24 6.32
N LEU A 31 -18.80 -5.67 7.57
CA LEU A 31 -19.99 -6.45 7.94
C LEU A 31 -21.28 -5.64 7.82
N ARG A 32 -21.24 -4.31 8.03
CA ARG A 32 -22.41 -3.44 7.89
C ARG A 32 -22.29 -2.62 6.60
N LYS A 33 -23.41 -2.51 5.90
CA LYS A 33 -23.56 -1.67 4.69
C LYS A 33 -23.91 -0.22 5.03
N ASN A 34 -24.14 0.06 6.31
CA ASN A 34 -24.53 1.37 6.80
C ASN A 34 -23.27 2.26 6.81
N GLY A 35 -23.40 3.50 6.32
CA GLY A 35 -22.28 4.43 6.25
C GLY A 35 -21.65 4.69 7.63
N GLY A 36 -20.33 4.82 7.67
CA GLY A 36 -19.57 5.17 8.89
C GLY A 36 -18.59 4.11 9.38
N GLU A 37 -18.66 2.86 8.88
CA GLU A 37 -17.67 1.84 9.20
C GLU A 37 -16.31 2.11 8.56
N LYS A 38 -15.24 1.74 9.28
CA LYS A 38 -13.86 1.79 8.79
C LYS A 38 -13.68 0.69 7.75
N GLY A 39 -13.52 1.07 6.48
CA GLY A 39 -13.25 0.12 5.40
C GLY A 39 -12.00 -0.74 5.63
N VAL A 40 -12.04 -1.98 5.14
CA VAL A 40 -10.95 -2.95 5.20
C VAL A 40 -9.81 -2.51 4.26
N PRO A 41 -8.57 -2.34 4.75
CA PRO A 41 -7.45 -2.01 3.89
C PRO A 41 -7.08 -3.20 2.98
N PHE A 42 -6.64 -2.92 1.76
CA PHE A 42 -6.08 -3.93 0.86
C PHE A 42 -4.55 -3.85 0.87
N ARG A 43 -3.89 -4.97 0.60
CA ARG A 43 -2.44 -5.01 0.44
C ARG A 43 -2.09 -5.15 -1.03
N ILE A 44 -1.29 -4.22 -1.54
CA ILE A 44 -0.60 -4.40 -2.83
C ILE A 44 0.79 -4.96 -2.50
N GLN A 45 1.14 -6.09 -3.11
CA GLN A 45 2.49 -6.66 -3.08
C GLN A 45 3.00 -6.74 -4.52
N ILE A 46 4.27 -6.36 -4.70
CA ILE A 46 5.01 -6.49 -5.95
C ILE A 46 6.14 -7.47 -5.69
N ASP A 47 6.14 -8.58 -6.41
CA ASP A 47 7.20 -9.57 -6.39
C ASP A 47 7.94 -9.53 -7.73
N THR A 48 9.25 -9.35 -7.65
CA THR A 48 10.16 -9.32 -8.79
C THR A 48 10.86 -10.67 -8.86
N PHE A 49 10.77 -11.31 -10.02
CA PHE A 49 11.44 -12.57 -10.30
C PHE A 49 12.47 -12.41 -11.40
N GLY A 50 13.58 -13.13 -11.28
CA GLY A 50 14.63 -13.23 -12.28
C GLY A 50 14.20 -14.07 -13.48
N VAL A 51 14.88 -13.87 -14.60
CA VAL A 51 14.72 -14.71 -15.78
C VAL A 51 15.44 -16.04 -15.50
N GLY A 52 14.68 -17.08 -15.14
CA GLY A 52 15.23 -18.42 -14.93
C GLY A 52 15.94 -18.96 -16.17
N GLY A 53 16.88 -19.89 -15.97
CA GLY A 53 17.52 -20.64 -17.05
C GLY A 53 16.50 -21.48 -17.84
N LYS A 54 16.90 -22.02 -18.99
CA LYS A 54 16.05 -22.94 -19.77
C LYS A 54 15.75 -24.19 -18.93
N GLY A 55 14.56 -24.22 -18.31
CA GLY A 55 14.05 -25.35 -17.52
C GLY A 55 13.95 -25.09 -16.02
N ASP A 56 14.51 -23.99 -15.51
CA ASP A 56 14.45 -23.66 -14.09
C ASP A 56 13.25 -22.75 -13.77
N PRO A 57 12.62 -22.91 -12.58
CA PRO A 57 11.62 -21.98 -12.13
C PRO A 57 12.23 -20.57 -11.96
N PRO A 58 11.46 -19.50 -12.21
CA PRO A 58 11.93 -18.14 -12.03
C PRO A 58 12.33 -17.89 -10.57
N GLU A 59 13.56 -17.41 -10.37
CA GLU A 59 14.10 -17.11 -9.04
C GLU A 59 13.43 -15.87 -8.46
N HIS A 60 12.97 -15.93 -7.21
CA HIS A 60 12.40 -14.78 -6.54
C HIS A 60 13.49 -13.83 -6.04
N LEU A 61 13.50 -12.59 -6.54
CA LEU A 61 14.54 -11.61 -6.23
C LEU A 61 14.14 -10.64 -5.12
N HIS A 62 12.90 -10.13 -5.15
CA HIS A 62 12.50 -9.05 -4.27
C HIS A 62 10.99 -8.98 -4.09
N SER A 63 10.54 -8.69 -2.87
CA SER A 63 9.15 -8.41 -2.53
C SER A 63 9.03 -7.06 -1.85
N ALA A 64 8.07 -6.23 -2.28
CA ALA A 64 7.70 -5.00 -1.59
C ALA A 64 6.18 -4.86 -1.50
N SER A 65 5.69 -4.17 -0.47
CA SER A 65 4.24 -4.01 -0.28
C SER A 65 3.83 -2.72 0.40
N CYS A 66 2.57 -2.35 0.22
CA CYS A 66 1.93 -1.27 0.96
C CYS A 66 0.45 -1.59 1.23
N LEU A 67 -0.11 -0.93 2.24
CA LEU A 67 -1.55 -0.96 2.50
C LEU A 67 -2.22 0.22 1.78
N ILE A 68 -3.28 -0.07 1.05
CA ILE A 68 -4.13 0.93 0.42
C ILE A 68 -5.55 0.87 1.01
N LYS A 69 -6.25 2.00 0.96
CA LYS A 69 -7.67 2.07 1.26
C LYS A 69 -8.37 2.68 0.05
N VAL A 70 -9.33 1.96 -0.52
CA VAL A 70 -10.03 2.38 -1.73
C VAL A 70 -11.35 3.01 -1.33
N PHE A 71 -11.57 4.23 -1.81
CA PHE A 71 -12.75 5.03 -1.52
C PHE A 71 -13.62 5.17 -2.76
N LYS A 72 -14.89 5.54 -2.57
CA LYS A 72 -15.71 6.08 -3.65
C LYS A 72 -15.03 7.34 -4.26
N PRO A 73 -15.36 7.73 -5.50
CA PRO A 73 -14.83 8.94 -6.12
C PRO A 73 -14.91 10.15 -5.19
N LYS A 74 -13.85 10.99 -5.17
CA LYS A 74 -13.65 12.13 -4.26
C LYS A 74 -13.49 11.78 -2.77
N GLY A 75 -13.76 10.54 -2.36
CA GLY A 75 -13.64 10.10 -0.98
C GLY A 75 -12.19 10.09 -0.49
N ALA A 76 -11.24 9.72 -1.36
CA ALA A 76 -9.81 9.77 -1.08
C ALA A 76 -9.31 11.21 -0.89
N ASP A 77 -9.66 12.12 -1.80
CA ASP A 77 -9.30 13.54 -1.71
C ASP A 77 -9.86 14.19 -0.45
N ARG A 78 -11.13 13.93 -0.14
CA ARG A 78 -11.77 14.41 1.09
C ARG A 78 -11.05 13.87 2.33
N LYS A 79 -10.71 12.58 2.34
CA LYS A 79 -10.00 11.95 3.46
C LYS A 79 -8.61 12.56 3.64
N GLN A 80 -7.85 12.73 2.56
CA GLN A 80 -6.52 13.34 2.59
C GLN A 80 -6.56 14.77 3.12
N LYS A 81 -7.54 15.58 2.66
CA LYS A 81 -7.75 16.94 3.16
C LYS A 81 -8.05 16.96 4.66
N THR A 82 -9.03 16.16 5.11
CA THR A 82 -9.40 16.10 6.52
C THR A 82 -8.25 15.59 7.41
N ASP A 83 -7.48 14.61 6.93
CA ASP A 83 -6.33 14.08 7.68
C ASP A 83 -5.22 15.12 7.81
N ARG A 84 -4.93 15.88 6.74
CA ARG A 84 -3.97 16.99 6.78
C ARG A 84 -4.39 18.08 7.77
N GLU A 85 -5.64 18.55 7.68
CA GLU A 85 -6.19 19.55 8.60
C GLU A 85 -6.19 19.04 10.05
N LYS A 86 -6.42 17.74 10.27
CA LYS A 86 -6.36 17.12 11.59
C LYS A 86 -4.95 17.19 12.17
N VAL A 87 -3.93 16.84 11.38
CA VAL A 87 -2.52 16.87 11.82
C VAL A 87 -2.05 18.29 12.07
N GLU A 88 -2.40 19.26 11.21
CA GLU A 88 -2.00 20.66 11.39
C GLU A 88 -2.50 21.28 12.70
N LYS A 89 -3.65 20.82 13.20
CA LYS A 89 -4.24 21.26 14.48
C LYS A 89 -3.64 20.58 15.72
N GLN A 90 -2.81 19.55 15.56
CA GLN A 90 -2.19 18.87 16.69
C GLN A 90 -1.02 19.71 17.27
N PRO A 91 -0.72 19.58 18.58
CA PRO A 91 0.51 20.11 19.17
C PRO A 91 1.77 19.54 18.49
N ALA A 92 2.88 20.28 18.51
CA ALA A 92 4.14 19.89 17.83
C ALA A 92 4.58 18.45 18.18
N LEU A 93 4.58 18.11 19.48
CA LEU A 93 4.95 16.77 19.97
C LEU A 93 4.02 15.65 19.47
N GLU A 94 2.72 15.95 19.29
CA GLU A 94 1.76 14.98 18.75
C GLU A 94 1.87 14.87 17.22
N ARG A 95 2.22 15.97 16.53
CA ARG A 95 2.42 15.99 15.06
C ARG A 95 3.54 15.05 14.63
N GLU A 96 4.62 14.96 15.40
CA GLU A 96 5.76 14.08 15.13
C GLU A 96 5.39 12.59 15.18
N LYS A 97 4.26 12.22 15.79
CA LYS A 97 3.75 10.84 15.82
C LYS A 97 3.03 10.43 14.52
N PHE A 98 2.66 11.38 13.68
CA PHE A 98 1.96 11.11 12.42
C PHE A 98 2.93 10.87 11.27
N GLN A 99 2.54 10.00 10.35
CA GLN A 99 3.33 9.78 9.15
C GLN A 99 3.28 11.01 8.24
N PRO A 100 4.43 11.50 7.73
CA PRO A 100 4.45 12.62 6.79
C PRO A 100 3.68 12.30 5.51
N ALA A 101 3.05 13.32 4.93
CA ALA A 101 2.45 13.21 3.61
C ALA A 101 3.55 13.35 2.54
N TYR A 102 3.61 12.38 1.63
CA TYR A 102 4.52 12.39 0.47
C TYR A 102 3.69 12.40 -0.83
N GLU A 103 4.31 12.87 -1.91
CA GLU A 103 3.70 12.83 -3.26
C GLU A 103 3.52 11.39 -3.76
N SER A 104 4.48 10.52 -3.43
CA SER A 104 4.48 9.10 -3.77
C SER A 104 4.54 8.22 -2.52
N THR A 105 3.82 7.09 -2.54
CA THR A 105 3.96 6.06 -1.51
C THR A 105 5.15 5.16 -1.83
N VAL A 106 6.14 5.10 -0.93
CA VAL A 106 7.23 4.13 -0.99
C VAL A 106 6.72 2.79 -0.44
N LEU A 107 6.96 1.70 -1.17
CA LEU A 107 6.61 0.36 -0.72
C LEU A 107 7.65 -0.11 0.32
N ALA A 108 7.19 -0.81 1.35
CA ALA A 108 8.09 -1.41 2.33
C ALA A 108 8.54 -2.79 1.84
N GLU A 109 9.84 -3.07 1.99
CA GLU A 109 10.39 -4.40 1.71
C GLU A 109 9.72 -5.45 2.59
N VAL A 110 9.42 -6.60 1.98
CA VAL A 110 8.91 -7.78 2.66
C VAL A 110 10.12 -8.70 2.83
N GLY A 111 10.58 -8.86 4.07
CA GLY A 111 11.77 -9.67 4.37
C GLY A 111 11.60 -11.10 3.85
N LEU A 112 12.54 -11.54 3.01
CA LEU A 112 12.67 -12.94 2.59
C LEU A 112 13.29 -13.72 3.75
N GLY A 113 12.44 -14.31 4.58
CA GLY A 113 12.87 -15.23 5.64
C GLY A 113 12.99 -14.57 7.01
N THR A 114 11.86 -14.47 7.71
CA THR A 114 11.69 -15.01 9.06
C THR A 114 10.20 -14.89 9.40
N PRO A 115 9.48 -15.99 9.69
CA PRO A 115 8.15 -15.88 10.26
C PRO A 115 8.30 -15.31 11.68
N GLY A 116 8.06 -14.01 11.86
CA GLY A 116 7.94 -13.40 13.19
C GLY A 116 8.70 -12.11 13.45
N LEU A 117 9.52 -11.58 12.54
CA LEU A 117 10.15 -10.28 12.77
C LEU A 117 9.26 -9.14 12.26
N PRO A 118 8.82 -8.20 13.12
CA PRO A 118 8.09 -7.03 12.67
C PRO A 118 9.02 -6.20 11.77
N SER A 119 8.56 -5.88 10.56
CA SER A 119 9.22 -4.92 9.68
C SER A 119 9.60 -3.65 10.48
N PRO A 120 10.81 -3.10 10.31
CA PRO A 120 11.28 -1.92 11.04
C PRO A 120 10.42 -0.68 10.77
N HIS A 121 9.64 -0.70 9.68
CA HIS A 121 8.52 0.20 9.47
C HIS A 121 7.23 -0.58 9.60
N SER A 122 6.90 -0.96 10.83
CA SER A 122 5.53 -1.30 11.17
C SER A 122 4.69 -0.10 10.72
N PHE A 123 3.91 -0.27 9.63
CA PHE A 123 2.79 0.58 9.31
C PHE A 123 1.82 0.48 10.49
N LYS A 124 2.16 1.15 11.59
CA LYS A 124 1.26 1.46 12.68
C LYS A 124 0.33 2.48 12.05
N LEU A 125 -0.72 1.97 11.42
CA LEU A 125 -1.97 2.68 11.34
C LEU A 125 -2.32 2.92 12.81
N LEU A 126 -1.84 4.05 13.37
CA LEU A 126 -2.29 4.52 14.66
C LEU A 126 -3.78 4.74 14.44
N SER A 127 -4.58 3.72 14.79
CA SER A 127 -5.98 3.94 15.06
C SER A 127 -5.98 5.07 16.10
N PRO A 128 -6.68 6.19 15.86
CA PRO A 128 -6.91 7.11 16.94
C PRO A 128 -7.63 6.26 18.00
N GLU A 129 -6.93 6.00 19.11
CA GLU A 129 -7.60 5.57 20.33
C GLU A 129 -8.68 6.62 20.62
N ARG A 130 -9.83 6.12 21.03
CA ARG A 130 -11.06 6.88 21.23
C ARG A 130 -10.87 7.95 22.31
#